data_AF-A0A947QYD9-F1
#
_entry.id   AF-A0A947QYD9-F1
#
_cell.length_a   1.000
_cell.length_b   1.000
_cell.length_c   1.000
_cell.angle_alpha   90.00
_cell.angle_beta   90.00
_cell.angle_gamma   90.00
#
_symmetry.space_group_name_H-M   'P 1'
#
loop_
_entity.id
_entity.type
_entity.pdbx_description
1 polymer ?
#
loop_
_entity_poly.entity_id
_entity_poly.type
_entity_poly.pdbx_seq_one_letter_code
_entity_poly.pdbx_strand_id
1 'polypeptide(L)'
;MAKPSPKTQIKLKVRIPRIIMDIRDADPTLLEKLEPGLETLDARIKVIGEGAETLPHVFSLEEAMEEADIWVVFSNKRPKDLKDIVMAGIVPVMLEGLHPAAENYNPSEESGNAFLFPRLSVWYIYGSLVRAIENFGFTYDWKTLTEHGKELAV
;
A
#
# COMPACT_ATOMS: atom_id res chain seq x y z
N MET A 1 -40.99 24.79 22.63
CA MET A 1 -39.53 24.86 22.48
C MET A 1 -38.97 23.44 22.53
N ALA A 2 -38.44 22.93 21.42
CA ALA A 2 -37.79 21.61 21.38
C ALA A 2 -36.36 21.72 21.95
N LYS A 3 -35.98 20.82 22.86
CA LYS A 3 -34.60 20.77 23.38
C LYS A 3 -33.65 20.30 22.28
N PRO A 4 -32.48 20.95 22.08
CA PRO A 4 -31.50 20.49 21.10
C PRO A 4 -30.96 19.11 21.53
N SER A 5 -30.87 18.18 20.57
CA SER A 5 -30.27 16.87 20.81
C SER A 5 -28.78 17.03 21.16
N PRO A 6 -28.24 16.19 22.06
CA PRO A 6 -26.82 16.26 22.40
C PRO A 6 -26.00 15.90 21.16
N LYS A 7 -25.15 16.82 20.71
CA LYS A 7 -24.18 16.57 19.64
C LYS A 7 -23.15 15.58 20.16
N THR A 8 -23.30 14.31 19.79
CA THR A 8 -22.30 13.27 20.07
C THR A 8 -21.00 13.67 19.39
N GLN A 9 -19.97 13.99 20.17
CA GLN A 9 -18.63 14.23 19.65
C GLN A 9 -18.02 12.89 19.25
N ILE A 10 -17.83 12.66 17.96
CA ILE A 10 -17.10 11.51 17.44
C ILE A 10 -15.61 11.86 17.45
N LYS A 11 -14.80 11.17 18.27
CA LYS A 11 -13.33 11.24 18.17
C LYS A 11 -12.89 10.36 17.00
N LEU A 12 -12.54 10.98 15.87
CA LEU A 12 -11.92 10.28 14.75
C LEU A 12 -10.44 10.07 15.05
N LYS A 13 -10.00 8.81 15.10
CA LYS A 13 -8.58 8.45 15.16
C LYS A 13 -8.07 8.34 13.72
N VAL A 14 -7.54 9.42 13.18
CA VAL A 14 -6.94 9.41 11.84
C VAL A 14 -5.65 8.59 11.88
N ARG A 15 -5.55 7.56 11.03
CA ARG A 15 -4.34 6.74 10.86
C ARG A 15 -3.66 7.18 9.56
N ILE A 16 -2.37 7.49 9.63
CA ILE A 16 -1.57 7.86 8.44
C ILE A 16 -0.81 6.59 8.01
N PRO A 17 -1.06 6.03 6.81
CA PRO A 17 -0.37 4.83 6.35
C PRO A 17 1.09 5.12 6.07
N ARG A 18 1.94 4.12 6.36
CA ARG A 18 3.36 4.08 6.00
C ARG A 18 3.53 3.22 4.76
N ILE A 19 4.06 3.81 3.71
CA ILE A 19 4.07 3.23 2.36
C ILE A 19 5.51 3.09 1.89
N ILE A 20 5.86 1.89 1.45
CA ILE A 20 7.12 1.61 0.77
C ILE A 20 6.86 1.59 -0.73
N MET A 21 7.57 2.44 -1.47
CA MET A 21 7.62 2.42 -2.92
C MET A 21 8.84 1.60 -3.34
N ASP A 22 8.60 0.40 -3.81
CA ASP A 22 9.62 -0.53 -4.25
C ASP A 22 9.88 -0.36 -5.74
N ILE A 23 10.96 0.37 -6.04
CA ILE A 23 11.42 0.67 -7.40
C ILE A 23 12.54 -0.26 -7.86
N ARG A 24 12.83 -1.33 -7.12
CA ARG A 24 13.78 -2.35 -7.56
C ARG A 24 13.29 -2.96 -8.88
N ASP A 25 14.16 -3.00 -9.89
CA ASP A 25 13.85 -3.45 -11.25
C ASP A 25 12.75 -2.64 -11.97
N ALA A 26 12.41 -1.43 -11.50
CA ALA A 26 11.40 -0.58 -12.11
C ALA A 26 11.98 0.34 -13.20
N ASP A 27 11.11 0.86 -14.07
CA ASP A 27 11.42 2.01 -14.92
C ASP A 27 11.53 3.27 -14.03
N PRO A 28 12.69 3.95 -13.94
CA PRO A 28 12.88 5.12 -13.09
C PRO A 28 11.88 6.25 -13.37
N THR A 29 11.41 6.37 -14.62
CA THR A 29 10.48 7.42 -15.03
C THR A 29 9.09 7.27 -14.43
N LEU A 30 8.75 6.10 -13.87
CA LEU A 30 7.46 5.89 -13.21
C LEU A 30 7.36 6.70 -11.91
N LEU A 31 8.43 6.72 -11.11
CA LEU A 31 8.45 7.44 -9.84
C LEU A 31 8.38 8.96 -10.09
N GLU A 32 9.20 9.47 -11.01
CA GLU A 32 9.22 10.89 -11.40
C GLU A 32 7.84 11.40 -11.83
N LYS A 33 7.11 10.60 -12.62
CA LYS A 33 5.77 10.99 -13.09
C LYS A 33 4.69 10.84 -12.01
N LEU A 34 4.94 10.02 -10.98
CA LEU A 34 4.01 9.80 -9.87
C LEU A 34 4.19 10.82 -8.75
N GLU A 35 5.40 11.35 -8.57
CA GLU A 35 5.78 12.29 -7.51
C GLU A 35 4.75 13.41 -7.27
N PRO A 36 4.25 14.14 -8.29
CA PRO A 36 3.27 15.21 -8.06
C PRO A 36 1.96 14.72 -7.44
N GLY A 37 1.57 13.47 -7.71
CA GLY A 37 0.38 12.86 -7.10
C GLY A 37 0.65 12.42 -5.66
N LEU A 38 1.86 11.92 -5.37
CA LEU A 38 2.24 11.46 -4.04
C LEU A 38 2.26 12.58 -3.00
N GLU A 39 2.65 13.79 -3.39
CA GLU A 39 2.64 14.97 -2.51
C GLU A 39 1.25 15.33 -1.98
N THR A 40 0.19 14.88 -2.64
CA THR A 40 -1.20 15.17 -2.26
C THR A 40 -1.80 14.12 -1.32
N LEU A 41 -1.10 13.01 -1.08
CA LEU A 41 -1.59 11.90 -0.27
C LEU A 41 -1.27 12.13 1.21
N ASP A 42 -2.25 11.88 2.07
CA ASP A 42 -2.08 11.84 3.53
C ASP A 42 -1.37 10.54 3.95
N ALA A 43 -0.12 10.35 3.52
CA ALA A 43 0.67 9.14 3.74
C ALA A 43 2.15 9.46 4.03
N ARG A 44 2.82 8.55 4.76
CA ARG A 44 4.28 8.60 4.94
C ARG A 44 4.91 7.70 3.90
N ILE A 45 5.60 8.28 2.93
CA ILE A 45 6.16 7.55 1.79
C ILE A 45 7.68 7.44 1.95
N LYS A 46 8.20 6.22 1.79
CA LYS A 46 9.63 5.93 1.67
C LYS A 46 9.86 5.12 0.39
N VAL A 47 11.05 5.21 -0.19
CA VAL A 47 11.41 4.54 -1.45
C VAL A 47 12.56 3.58 -1.20
N ILE A 48 12.53 2.41 -1.82
CA ILE A 48 13.65 1.45 -1.81
C ILE A 48 14.05 1.09 -3.26
N GLY A 49 15.35 0.97 -3.51
CA GLY A 49 15.92 0.65 -4.83
C GLY A 49 16.90 1.72 -5.34
N GLU A 50 17.54 1.46 -6.48
CA GLU A 50 18.45 2.41 -7.13
C GLU A 50 17.69 3.72 -7.46
N GLY A 51 18.20 4.86 -7.01
CA GLY A 51 17.50 6.15 -7.07
C GLY A 51 16.95 6.66 -5.73
N ALA A 52 16.96 5.84 -4.67
CA ALA A 52 16.61 6.27 -3.31
C ALA A 52 17.70 7.11 -2.61
N GLU A 53 18.86 7.33 -3.26
CA GLU A 53 20.03 8.02 -2.70
C GLU A 53 19.77 9.50 -2.32
N THR A 54 18.69 10.09 -2.84
CA THR A 54 18.29 11.48 -2.57
C THR A 54 17.41 11.63 -1.33
N LEU A 55 16.97 10.53 -0.71
CA LEU A 55 16.12 10.58 0.48
C LEU A 55 16.97 10.69 1.76
N PRO A 56 16.62 11.59 2.69
CA PRO A 56 17.29 11.65 3.99
C PRO A 56 17.06 10.34 4.74
N HIS A 57 18.16 9.69 5.15
CA HIS A 57 18.27 8.38 5.81
C HIS A 57 18.14 7.17 4.88
N VAL A 58 19.27 6.46 4.69
CA VAL A 58 19.30 5.13 4.08
C VAL A 58 18.47 4.19 4.96
N PHE A 59 17.29 3.80 4.47
CA PHE A 59 16.37 2.92 5.18
C PHE A 59 16.76 1.47 4.87
N SER A 60 17.03 0.66 5.90
CA SER A 60 17.25 -0.77 5.71
C SER A 60 15.95 -1.47 5.32
N LEU A 61 16.06 -2.62 4.65
CA LEU A 61 14.90 -3.45 4.33
C LEU A 61 14.16 -3.88 5.60
N GLU A 62 14.90 -4.16 6.68
CA GLU A 62 14.33 -4.56 7.97
C GLU A 62 13.46 -3.44 8.57
N GLU A 63 13.97 -2.21 8.62
CA GLU A 63 13.19 -1.06 9.09
C GLU A 63 11.97 -0.79 8.17
N ALA A 64 12.09 -1.01 6.86
CA ALA A 64 10.97 -0.96 5.92
C ALA A 64 9.87 -1.94 6.29
N MET A 65 10.22 -3.14 6.69
CA MET A 65 9.26 -4.20 7.01
C MET A 65 8.62 -4.02 8.39
N GLU A 66 9.35 -3.48 9.37
CA GLU A 66 8.77 -3.19 10.70
C GLU A 66 7.75 -2.05 10.66
N GLU A 67 7.96 -1.10 9.74
CA GLU A 67 7.15 0.10 9.67
C GLU A 67 6.11 0.12 8.56
N ALA A 68 6.20 -0.69 7.52
CA ALA A 68 5.26 -0.57 6.41
C ALA A 68 3.85 -1.01 6.82
N ASP A 69 2.86 -0.30 6.30
CA ASP A 69 1.48 -0.77 6.23
C ASP A 69 1.15 -1.24 4.80
N ILE A 70 1.76 -0.60 3.79
CA ILE A 70 1.52 -0.82 2.37
C ILE A 70 2.87 -0.94 1.62
N TRP A 71 2.97 -1.91 0.71
CA TRP A 71 4.15 -2.10 -0.16
C TRP A 71 3.77 -2.04 -1.63
N VAL A 72 4.25 -1.03 -2.35
CA VAL A 72 3.91 -0.79 -3.75
C VAL A 72 5.05 -1.26 -4.65
N VAL A 73 4.78 -2.22 -5.54
CA VAL A 73 5.78 -2.79 -6.46
C VAL A 73 5.71 -2.11 -7.83
N PHE A 74 6.78 -1.45 -8.26
CA PHE A 74 6.83 -0.69 -9.51
C PHE A 74 7.41 -1.48 -10.71
N SER A 75 7.63 -2.79 -10.54
CA SER A 75 8.20 -3.65 -11.58
C SER A 75 7.25 -4.79 -11.97
N ASN A 76 7.57 -5.45 -13.07
CA ASN A 76 6.89 -6.69 -13.51
C ASN A 76 7.58 -7.94 -12.94
N LYS A 77 8.50 -7.77 -11.98
CA LYS A 77 9.19 -8.86 -11.31
C LYS A 77 8.69 -8.96 -9.88
N ARG A 78 8.37 -10.19 -9.46
CA ARG A 78 7.98 -10.46 -8.08
C ARG A 78 9.14 -10.11 -7.14
N PRO A 79 8.92 -9.30 -6.09
CA PRO A 79 9.93 -9.06 -5.06
C PRO A 79 10.35 -10.39 -4.40
N LYS A 80 11.66 -10.58 -4.18
CA LYS A 80 12.19 -11.82 -3.58
C LYS A 80 11.73 -12.02 -2.13
N ASP A 81 11.44 -10.90 -1.49
CA ASP A 81 10.99 -10.68 -0.13
C ASP A 81 9.46 -10.60 0.01
N LEU A 82 8.68 -10.86 -1.06
CA LEU A 82 7.20 -10.81 -1.00
C LEU A 82 6.64 -11.64 0.15
N LYS A 83 7.19 -12.83 0.37
CA LYS A 83 6.81 -13.71 1.48
C LYS A 83 6.96 -13.00 2.82
N ASP A 84 8.12 -12.40 3.07
CA ASP A 84 8.41 -11.76 4.34
C ASP A 84 7.55 -10.49 4.49
N ILE A 85 7.30 -9.77 3.40
CA ILE A 85 6.43 -8.58 3.35
C ILE A 85 5.02 -8.93 3.84
N VAL A 86 4.40 -9.95 3.24
CA VAL A 86 3.01 -10.30 3.59
C VAL A 86 2.90 -10.97 4.97
N MET A 87 3.93 -11.70 5.39
CA MET A 87 3.98 -12.30 6.74
C MET A 87 4.11 -11.25 7.84
N ALA A 88 4.72 -10.09 7.54
CA ALA A 88 4.74 -8.92 8.42
C ALA A 88 3.38 -8.19 8.50
N GLY A 89 2.36 -8.63 7.74
CA GLY A 89 1.05 -7.98 7.68
C GLY A 89 1.04 -6.73 6.81
N ILE A 90 2.00 -6.59 5.89
CA ILE A 90 2.06 -5.48 4.95
C ILE A 90 1.23 -5.85 3.72
N VAL A 91 0.35 -4.94 3.30
CA VAL A 91 -0.52 -5.18 2.14
C VAL A 91 0.20 -4.81 0.85
N PRO A 92 0.32 -5.74 -0.12
CA PRO A 92 0.95 -5.45 -1.39
C PRO A 92 0.01 -4.69 -2.34
N VAL A 93 0.57 -3.71 -3.05
CA VAL A 93 -0.01 -3.07 -4.23
C VAL A 93 0.87 -3.43 -5.43
N MET A 94 0.37 -4.25 -6.35
CA MET A 94 1.23 -4.84 -7.37
C MET A 94 0.52 -5.15 -8.70
N LEU A 95 1.32 -5.45 -9.72
CA LEU A 95 0.83 -5.80 -11.04
C LEU A 95 0.00 -7.10 -10.98
N GLU A 96 -1.12 -7.11 -11.70
CA GLU A 96 -1.92 -8.31 -11.89
C GLU A 96 -1.10 -9.42 -12.57
N GLY A 97 -1.21 -10.65 -12.06
CA GLY A 97 -0.44 -11.79 -12.55
C GLY A 97 1.00 -11.90 -12.02
N LEU A 98 1.46 -10.97 -11.17
CA LEU A 98 2.78 -11.06 -10.53
C LEU A 98 2.88 -12.24 -9.54
N HIS A 99 1.75 -12.63 -8.97
CA HIS A 99 1.61 -13.81 -8.10
C HIS A 99 0.34 -14.58 -8.47
N PRO A 100 0.38 -15.92 -8.63
CA PRO A 100 -0.76 -16.70 -9.09
C PRO A 100 -1.92 -16.74 -8.08
N ALA A 101 -1.63 -16.59 -6.79
CA ALA A 101 -2.64 -16.55 -5.72
C ALA A 101 -3.09 -15.12 -5.37
N ALA A 102 -2.63 -14.10 -6.10
CA ALA A 102 -3.02 -12.73 -5.80
C ALA A 102 -4.40 -12.39 -6.37
N GLU A 103 -5.25 -11.88 -5.49
CA GLU A 103 -6.61 -11.49 -5.79
C GLU A 103 -6.80 -10.03 -5.40
N ASN A 104 -7.33 -9.24 -6.33
CA ASN A 104 -7.58 -7.82 -6.11
C ASN A 104 -8.68 -7.64 -5.06
N TYR A 105 -8.41 -6.80 -4.06
CA TYR A 105 -9.33 -6.56 -2.96
C TYR A 105 -10.67 -6.01 -3.47
N ASN A 106 -11.76 -6.65 -3.06
CA ASN A 106 -13.13 -6.25 -3.33
C ASN A 106 -13.82 -5.81 -2.03
N PRO A 107 -14.00 -4.50 -1.80
CA PRO A 107 -14.58 -4.00 -0.55
C PRO A 107 -16.06 -4.42 -0.36
N SER A 108 -16.79 -4.76 -1.43
CA SER A 108 -18.18 -5.22 -1.30
C SER A 108 -18.30 -6.67 -0.80
N GLU A 109 -17.26 -7.48 -1.03
CA GLU A 109 -17.20 -8.88 -0.61
C GLU A 109 -16.24 -9.10 0.56
N GLU A 110 -15.53 -8.05 1.00
CA GLU A 110 -14.47 -8.10 2.01
C GLU A 110 -13.41 -9.18 1.68
N SER A 111 -13.18 -9.42 0.39
CA SER A 111 -12.38 -10.51 -0.17
C SER A 111 -11.18 -10.01 -0.97
N GLY A 112 -10.21 -10.89 -1.21
CA GLY A 112 -8.94 -10.56 -1.85
C GLY A 112 -7.81 -10.34 -0.84
N ASN A 113 -6.57 -10.28 -1.34
CA ASN A 113 -5.35 -10.32 -0.54
C ASN A 113 -4.29 -9.29 -0.97
N ALA A 114 -4.60 -8.46 -1.97
CA ALA A 114 -3.73 -7.41 -2.48
C ALA A 114 -4.55 -6.32 -3.17
N PHE A 115 -3.95 -5.15 -3.42
CA PHE A 115 -4.49 -4.19 -4.39
C PHE A 115 -3.77 -4.40 -5.73
N LEU A 116 -4.49 -4.79 -6.76
CA LEU A 116 -3.90 -5.08 -8.06
C LEU A 116 -4.11 -3.95 -9.05
N PHE A 117 -3.17 -3.80 -9.98
CA PHE A 117 -3.33 -2.97 -11.16
C PHE A 117 -3.05 -3.77 -12.45
N PRO A 118 -3.79 -3.50 -13.55
CA PRO A 118 -3.73 -4.32 -14.76
C PRO A 118 -2.50 -4.06 -15.64
N ARG A 119 -1.82 -2.92 -15.47
CA ARG A 119 -0.60 -2.59 -16.24
C ARG A 119 0.29 -1.60 -15.50
N LEU A 120 1.60 -1.71 -15.73
CA LEU A 120 2.60 -0.78 -15.21
C LEU A 120 2.46 0.60 -15.88
N SER A 121 1.70 1.46 -15.24
CA SER A 121 1.67 2.88 -15.58
C SER A 121 1.27 3.69 -14.36
N VAL A 122 1.71 4.94 -14.35
CA VAL A 122 1.48 5.92 -13.28
C VAL A 122 0.01 5.96 -12.83
N TRP A 123 -0.94 6.01 -13.76
CA TRP A 123 -2.36 6.11 -13.44
C TRP A 123 -2.93 4.90 -12.71
N TYR A 124 -2.55 3.69 -13.12
CA TYR A 124 -3.08 2.49 -12.47
C TYR A 124 -2.38 2.23 -11.14
N ILE A 125 -1.07 2.50 -11.03
CA ILE A 125 -0.35 2.44 -9.76
C ILE A 125 -0.98 3.43 -8.77
N TYR A 126 -1.16 4.68 -9.18
CA TYR A 126 -1.78 5.72 -8.36
C TYR A 126 -3.19 5.34 -7.94
N GLY A 127 -4.04 4.87 -8.86
CA GLY A 127 -5.41 4.47 -8.56
C GLY A 127 -5.48 3.32 -7.55
N SER A 128 -4.65 2.29 -7.70
CA SER A 128 -4.62 1.18 -6.74
C SER A 128 -4.03 1.58 -5.39
N LEU A 129 -3.06 2.50 -5.37
CA LEU A 129 -2.52 3.08 -4.15
C LEU A 129 -3.56 3.90 -3.37
N VAL A 130 -4.31 4.77 -4.05
CA VAL A 130 -5.39 5.56 -3.44
C VAL A 130 -6.43 4.61 -2.82
N ARG A 131 -6.84 3.56 -3.54
CA ARG A 131 -7.75 2.54 -2.98
C ARG A 131 -7.18 1.91 -1.71
N ALA A 132 -5.89 1.58 -1.69
CA ALA A 132 -5.25 1.01 -0.50
C ALA A 132 -5.26 1.98 0.69
N ILE A 133 -4.93 3.25 0.46
CA ILE A 133 -4.93 4.31 1.48
C ILE A 133 -6.33 4.54 2.04
N GLU A 134 -7.35 4.61 1.20
CA GLU A 134 -8.74 4.78 1.62
C GLU A 134 -9.20 3.58 2.47
N ASN A 135 -8.84 2.36 2.06
CA ASN A 135 -9.20 1.14 2.78
C ASN A 135 -8.43 0.96 4.11
N PHE A 136 -7.24 1.55 4.26
CA PHE A 136 -6.47 1.53 5.51
C PHE A 136 -7.22 2.15 6.71
N GLY A 137 -8.13 3.09 6.42
CA GLY A 137 -9.01 3.70 7.43
C GLY A 137 -10.00 2.72 8.04
N PHE A 138 -10.36 1.64 7.34
CA PHE A 138 -11.32 0.62 7.76
C PHE A 138 -10.59 -0.51 8.49
N THR A 139 -10.40 -0.35 9.80
CA THR A 139 -9.49 -1.22 10.57
C THR A 139 -9.90 -2.70 10.60
N TYR A 140 -11.19 -3.00 10.52
CA TYR A 140 -11.68 -4.38 10.48
C TYR A 140 -11.31 -5.03 9.16
N ASP A 141 -11.72 -4.41 8.05
CA ASP A 141 -11.44 -4.83 6.68
C ASP A 141 -9.94 -4.95 6.42
N TRP A 142 -9.16 -3.98 6.89
CA TRP A 142 -7.71 -4.01 6.78
C TRP A 142 -7.10 -5.22 7.50
N LYS A 143 -7.59 -5.55 8.69
CA LYS A 143 -7.11 -6.72 9.43
C LYS A 143 -7.41 -8.01 8.66
N THR A 144 -8.61 -8.14 8.12
CA THR A 144 -8.99 -9.29 7.27
C THR A 144 -8.09 -9.38 6.04
N LEU A 145 -7.88 -8.26 5.34
CA LEU A 145 -6.99 -8.17 4.19
C LEU A 145 -5.55 -8.57 4.53
N THR A 146 -5.01 -8.14 5.67
CA THR A 146 -3.65 -8.54 6.09
C THR A 146 -3.53 -10.02 6.43
N GLU A 147 -4.59 -10.65 6.95
CA GLU A 147 -4.59 -12.09 7.21
C GLU A 147 -4.67 -12.88 5.89
N HIS A 148 -5.52 -12.49 4.95
CA HIS A 148 -5.56 -13.08 3.61
C HIS A 148 -4.26 -12.85 2.83
N GLY A 149 -3.60 -11.71 3.02
CA GLY A 149 -2.30 -11.39 2.43
C GLY A 149 -1.25 -12.48 2.64
N LYS A 150 -1.29 -13.18 3.79
CA LYS A 150 -0.36 -14.27 4.13
C LYS A 150 -0.48 -15.48 3.19
N GLU A 151 -1.57 -15.63 2.45
CA GLU A 151 -1.72 -16.66 1.41
C GLU A 151 -0.72 -16.47 0.26
N LEU A 152 -0.14 -15.27 0.12
CA LEU A 152 0.91 -14.97 -0.86
C LEU A 152 2.31 -15.39 -0.39
N ALA A 153 2.43 -15.96 0.81
CA ALA A 153 3.69 -16.46 1.36
C ALA A 153 4.16 -17.81 0.80
N VAL A 154 3.34 -18.44 -0.05
CA VAL A 154 3.47 -19.82 -0.55
C VAL A 154 4.25 -19.90 -1.86
#